data_AF-A0A4P9Y0D8-F1
#
_entry.id   AF-A0A4P9Y0D8-F1
#
_cell.length_a   1.000
_cell.length_b   1.000
_cell.length_c   1.000
_cell.angle_alpha   90.00
_cell.angle_beta   90.00
_cell.angle_gamma   90.00
#
_symmetry.space_group_name_H-M   'P 1'
#
loop_
_entity.id
_entity.type
_entity.pdbx_description
1 polymer ?
#
loop_
_entity_poly.entity_id
_entity_poly.type
_entity_poly.pdbx_seq_one_letter_code
_entity_poly.pdbx_strand_id
1 'polypeptide(L)'
;MDGRDLSDGLEIKVCLGGVWKTSLTELSGGQRSLVALALILSMMQFKPAPMYILDEVDAALDPSHTQNIGQLFKTRFKGSQFIVVSLKDGMFANANVLFRTKFRDGVSVVERTEAKRKGGVSSGSSHHLSSRSRVR
;
A
#
# COMPACT_ATOMS: atom_id res chain seq x y z
N MET A 1 10.38 15.16 34.96
CA MET A 1 9.33 14.23 34.49
C MET A 1 8.03 14.77 35.03
N ASP A 2 7.13 15.22 34.16
CA ASP A 2 6.11 16.24 34.43
C ASP A 2 4.87 15.75 35.22
N GLY A 3 5.05 14.90 36.24
CA GLY A 3 3.96 14.54 37.17
C GLY A 3 2.71 13.93 36.53
N ARG A 4 2.80 13.40 35.30
CA ARG A 4 1.69 12.77 34.59
C ARG A 4 1.48 11.35 35.09
N ASP A 5 0.24 11.04 35.45
CA ASP A 5 -0.18 9.71 35.90
C ASP A 5 -0.54 8.84 34.69
N LEU A 6 -0.50 7.52 34.85
CA LEU A 6 -0.88 6.57 33.80
C LEU A 6 -2.32 6.76 33.34
N SER A 7 -3.18 7.30 34.22
CA SER A 7 -4.57 7.63 33.95
C SER A 7 -4.76 8.79 32.96
N ASP A 8 -3.72 9.60 32.71
CA ASP A 8 -3.81 10.77 31.83
C ASP A 8 -3.90 10.40 30.34
N GLY A 9 -3.62 9.14 30.00
CA GLY A 9 -3.80 8.60 28.66
C GLY A 9 -2.72 9.04 27.66
N LEU A 10 -3.06 8.97 26.36
CA LEU A 10 -2.17 9.28 25.24
C LEU A 10 -2.71 10.46 24.42
N GLU A 11 -1.92 11.52 24.31
CA GLU A 11 -2.21 12.66 23.43
C GLU A 11 -1.47 12.49 22.09
N ILE A 12 -2.20 12.62 20.97
CA ILE A 12 -1.63 12.58 19.61
C ILE A 12 -1.61 13.99 19.03
N LYS A 13 -0.42 14.53 18.79
CA LYS A 13 -0.22 15.82 18.11
C LYS A 13 0.17 15.60 16.66
N VAL A 14 -0.44 16.35 15.75
CA VAL A 14 -0.26 16.18 14.31
C VAL A 14 0.12 17.52 13.66
N CYS A 15 1.14 17.50 12.81
CA CYS A 15 1.54 18.62 11.96
C CYS A 15 1.37 18.23 10.49
N LEU A 16 0.58 18.98 9.74
CA LEU A 16 0.32 18.75 8.31
C LEU A 16 0.59 20.04 7.54
N GLY A 17 1.41 19.96 6.49
CA GLY A 17 1.77 21.14 5.69
C GLY A 17 2.48 22.23 6.50
N GLY A 18 3.20 21.87 7.57
CA GLY A 18 3.87 22.82 8.47
C GLY A 18 2.95 23.46 9.53
N VAL A 19 1.66 23.11 9.54
CA VAL A 19 0.69 23.65 10.51
C VAL A 19 0.36 22.60 11.57
N TRP A 20 0.61 22.95 12.83
CA TRP A 20 0.21 22.15 13.99
C TRP A 20 -1.29 22.22 14.21
N LYS A 21 -1.92 21.07 14.46
CA LYS A 21 -3.34 20.96 14.78
C LYS A 21 -3.54 20.93 16.28
N THR A 22 -4.55 21.66 16.74
CA THR A 22 -4.92 21.75 18.17
C THR A 22 -5.73 20.52 18.58
N SER A 23 -6.52 19.97 17.66
CA SER A 23 -7.32 18.76 17.88
C SER A 23 -7.37 17.86 16.64
N LEU A 24 -7.52 16.55 16.85
CA LEU A 24 -7.79 15.57 15.78
C LEU A 24 -9.13 15.83 15.06
N THR A 25 -10.04 16.59 15.67
CA THR A 25 -11.31 16.98 15.05
C THR A 25 -11.13 17.95 13.88
N GLU A 26 -10.01 18.70 13.83
CA GLU A 26 -9.68 19.60 12.71
C GLU A 26 -9.26 18.86 11.44
N LEU A 27 -8.94 17.57 11.55
CA LEU A 27 -8.48 16.76 10.43
C LEU A 27 -9.66 16.34 9.54
N SER A 28 -9.41 16.17 8.24
CA SER A 28 -10.36 15.49 7.36
C SER A 28 -10.48 14.00 7.72
N GLY A 29 -11.53 13.32 7.26
CA GLY A 29 -11.68 11.88 7.47
C GLY A 29 -10.50 11.06 6.94
N GLY A 30 -9.97 11.42 5.77
CA GLY A 30 -8.77 10.80 5.20
C GLY A 30 -7.51 11.06 6.03
N GLN A 31 -7.32 12.27 6.55
CA GLN A 31 -6.19 12.61 7.41
C GLN A 31 -6.22 11.84 8.73
N ARG A 32 -7.39 11.72 9.38
CA ARG A 32 -7.54 10.89 10.59
C ARG A 32 -7.21 9.43 10.31
N SER A 33 -7.69 8.91 9.18
CA SER A 33 -7.41 7.52 8.76
C SER A 33 -5.90 7.30 8.55
N LEU A 34 -5.21 8.25 7.93
CA LEU A 34 -3.77 8.18 7.73
C LEU A 34 -2.98 8.22 9.04
N VAL A 35 -3.39 9.07 10.00
CA VAL A 35 -2.77 9.13 11.34
C VAL A 35 -2.96 7.81 12.08
N ALA A 36 -4.17 7.25 12.08
CA ALA A 36 -4.44 5.95 12.69
C ALA A 36 -3.61 4.83 12.04
N LEU A 37 -3.53 4.82 10.71
CA LEU A 37 -2.71 3.84 9.98
C LEU A 37 -1.23 3.99 10.33
N ALA A 38 -0.70 5.21 10.41
CA ALA A 38 0.69 5.45 10.79
C ALA A 38 1.00 4.90 12.20
N LEU A 39 0.07 5.06 13.15
CA LEU A 39 0.20 4.50 14.50
C LEU A 39 0.21 2.96 14.46
N ILE A 40 -0.73 2.34 13.75
CA ILE A 40 -0.81 0.88 13.59
C ILE A 40 0.49 0.33 12.99
N LEU A 41 0.97 0.92 11.89
CA LEU A 41 2.22 0.52 11.23
C LEU A 41 3.43 0.67 12.15
N SER A 42 3.43 1.69 13.02
CA SER A 42 4.49 1.90 14.01
C SER A 42 4.48 0.80 15.08
N MET A 43 3.29 0.39 15.55
CA MET A 43 3.16 -0.71 16.50
C MET A 43 3.58 -2.06 15.89
N MET A 44 3.21 -2.31 14.64
CA MET A 44 3.63 -3.51 13.90
C MET A 44 5.16 -3.57 13.74
N GLN A 45 5.82 -2.43 13.56
CA GLN A 45 7.28 -2.36 13.50
C GLN A 45 7.93 -2.56 14.87
N PHE A 46 7.32 -2.04 15.94
CA PHE A 46 7.84 -2.16 17.29
C PHE A 46 7.85 -3.61 17.80
N LYS A 47 6.77 -4.35 17.56
CA LYS A 47 6.67 -5.78 17.92
C LYS A 47 6.17 -6.59 16.73
N PRO A 48 7.08 -7.04 15.84
CA PRO A 48 6.68 -7.71 14.62
C PRO A 48 6.06 -9.08 14.89
N ALA A 49 4.89 -9.33 14.31
CA ALA A 49 4.22 -10.61 14.30
C ALA A 49 4.68 -11.46 13.10
N PRO A 50 4.60 -12.81 13.17
CA PRO A 50 4.91 -13.67 12.03
C PRO A 50 3.90 -13.53 10.88
N MET A 51 2.68 -13.05 11.16
CA MET A 51 1.61 -12.88 10.17
C MET A 51 0.74 -11.66 10.49
N TYR A 52 0.29 -10.97 9.44
CA TYR A 52 -0.69 -9.89 9.48
C TYR A 52 -1.80 -10.12 8.47
N ILE A 53 -3.04 -9.84 8.88
CA ILE A 53 -4.23 -9.85 8.01
C ILE A 53 -4.82 -8.44 8.06
N LEU A 54 -4.90 -7.79 6.91
CA LEU A 54 -5.36 -6.41 6.77
C LEU A 54 -6.52 -6.35 5.79
N ASP A 55 -7.64 -5.78 6.22
CA ASP A 55 -8.86 -5.66 5.41
C ASP A 55 -9.16 -4.19 5.13
N GLU A 56 -9.20 -3.83 3.84
CA GLU A 56 -9.51 -2.49 3.33
C GLU A 56 -8.76 -1.32 3.99
N VAL A 57 -7.56 -1.57 4.50
CA VAL A 57 -6.74 -0.55 5.20
C VAL A 57 -6.35 0.64 4.32
N ASP A 58 -6.53 0.51 3.02
CA ASP A 58 -6.21 1.52 2.00
C ASP A 58 -7.46 2.19 1.38
N ALA A 59 -8.66 1.93 1.91
CA ALA A 59 -9.91 2.48 1.39
C ALA A 59 -9.89 4.02 1.34
N ALA A 60 -9.35 4.66 2.38
CA ALA A 60 -9.27 6.11 2.53
C ALA A 60 -8.06 6.74 1.81
N LEU A 61 -7.27 5.96 1.07
CA LEU A 61 -6.00 6.41 0.50
C LEU A 61 -6.07 6.60 -1.01
N ASP A 62 -5.28 7.57 -1.48
CA ASP A 62 -5.07 7.83 -2.89
C ASP A 62 -4.10 6.81 -3.52
N PRO A 63 -4.02 6.73 -4.86
CA PRO A 63 -3.16 5.77 -5.54
C PRO A 63 -1.68 5.86 -5.12
N SER A 64 -1.15 7.07 -4.90
CA SER A 64 0.26 7.26 -4.53
C SER A 64 0.56 6.72 -3.13
N HIS A 65 -0.36 6.91 -2.19
CA HIS A 65 -0.25 6.41 -0.83
C HIS A 65 -0.41 4.88 -0.77
N THR A 66 -1.33 4.29 -1.55
CA THR A 66 -1.47 2.83 -1.61
C THR A 66 -0.19 2.15 -2.13
N GLN A 67 0.45 2.73 -3.14
CA GLN A 67 1.72 2.25 -3.68
C GLN A 67 2.84 2.29 -2.63
N ASN A 68 2.93 3.39 -1.87
CA ASN A 68 3.95 3.54 -0.82
C ASN A 68 3.77 2.53 0.32
N ILE A 69 2.53 2.24 0.72
CA ILE A 69 2.25 1.24 1.76
C ILE A 69 2.59 -0.17 1.27
N GLY A 70 2.23 -0.53 0.04
CA GLY A 70 2.60 -1.82 -0.54
C GLY A 70 4.12 -2.03 -0.56
N GLN A 71 4.87 -0.98 -0.91
CA GLN A 71 6.34 -1.00 -0.83
C GLN A 71 6.84 -1.11 0.62
N LEU A 72 6.21 -0.42 1.56
CA LEU A 72 6.57 -0.47 2.99
C LEU A 72 6.39 -1.89 3.55
N PHE A 73 5.29 -2.57 3.26
CA PHE A 73 5.09 -3.98 3.64
C PHE A 73 6.22 -4.87 3.11
N LYS A 74 6.54 -4.73 1.82
CA LYS A 74 7.58 -5.54 1.16
C LYS A 74 8.99 -5.29 1.69
N THR A 75 9.30 -4.08 2.11
CA THR A 75 10.67 -3.66 2.47
C THR A 75 10.95 -3.67 3.96
N ARG A 76 9.97 -3.31 4.81
CA ARG A 76 10.14 -3.14 6.26
C ARG A 76 9.81 -4.38 7.08
N PHE A 77 9.04 -5.32 6.54
CA PHE A 77 8.56 -6.49 7.27
C PHE A 77 9.02 -7.81 6.66
N LYS A 78 10.32 -7.94 6.38
CA LYS A 78 10.92 -9.08 5.65
C LYS A 78 10.78 -10.46 6.34
N GLY A 79 10.30 -10.52 7.59
CA GLY A 79 10.06 -11.74 8.35
C GLY A 79 8.59 -12.04 8.64
N SER A 80 7.66 -11.26 8.08
CA SER A 80 6.23 -11.38 8.36
C SER A 80 5.45 -11.69 7.08
N GLN A 81 4.47 -12.58 7.16
CA GLN A 81 3.53 -12.83 6.09
C GLN A 81 2.39 -11.80 6.12
N PHE A 82 2.03 -11.24 4.97
CA PHE A 82 0.89 -10.33 4.83
C PHE A 82 -0.19 -10.96 3.96
N ILE A 83 -1.42 -10.93 4.46
CA ILE A 83 -2.64 -11.18 3.70
C ILE A 83 -3.41 -9.86 3.69
N VAL A 84 -3.56 -9.25 2.51
CA VAL A 84 -4.21 -7.94 2.38
C VAL A 84 -5.40 -8.07 1.44
N VAL A 85 -6.56 -7.64 1.92
CA VAL A 85 -7.77 -7.44 1.11
C VAL A 85 -7.82 -5.96 0.73
N SER A 86 -7.88 -5.70 -0.57
CA SER A 86 -7.89 -4.35 -1.12
C SER A 86 -8.56 -4.36 -2.49
N LEU A 87 -9.05 -3.19 -2.91
CA LEU A 87 -9.57 -2.92 -4.26
C LEU A 87 -8.62 -2.02 -5.08
N LYS A 88 -7.42 -1.70 -4.58
CA LYS A 88 -6.51 -0.69 -5.14
C LYS A 88 -5.35 -1.34 -5.87
N ASP A 89 -5.14 -0.95 -7.13
CA ASP A 89 -4.05 -1.45 -7.98
C ASP A 89 -2.65 -1.28 -7.38
N GLY A 90 -2.43 -0.19 -6.63
CA GLY A 90 -1.16 0.07 -5.94
C GLY A 90 -0.80 -1.00 -4.91
N MET A 91 -1.80 -1.62 -4.26
CA MET A 91 -1.56 -2.74 -3.35
C MET A 91 -1.24 -4.02 -4.14
N PHE A 92 -2.02 -4.31 -5.19
CA PHE A 92 -1.86 -5.51 -6.01
C PHE A 92 -0.49 -5.59 -6.68
N ALA A 93 0.02 -4.46 -7.17
CA ALA A 93 1.32 -4.38 -7.86
C ALA A 93 2.51 -4.77 -6.96
N ASN A 94 2.35 -4.71 -5.64
CA ASN A 94 3.39 -5.05 -4.67
C ASN A 94 3.30 -6.50 -4.15
N ALA A 95 2.20 -7.21 -4.43
CA ALA A 95 1.96 -8.55 -3.94
C ALA A 95 2.85 -9.61 -4.62
N ASN A 96 3.27 -10.62 -3.85
CA ASN A 96 3.98 -11.79 -4.38
C ASN A 96 3.03 -12.77 -5.09
N VAL A 97 1.80 -12.89 -4.58
CA VAL A 97 0.75 -13.76 -5.09
C VAL A 97 -0.56 -12.99 -5.02
N LEU A 98 -1.39 -13.08 -6.07
CA LEU A 98 -2.73 -12.52 -6.07
C LEU A 98 -3.77 -13.63 -5.98
N PHE A 99 -4.76 -13.43 -5.12
CA PHE A 99 -5.97 -14.24 -5.07
C PHE A 99 -7.15 -13.36 -5.46
N ARG A 100 -7.93 -13.81 -6.43
CA ARG A 100 -9.14 -13.13 -6.89
C ARG A 100 -10.34 -13.90 -6.41
N THR A 101 -11.24 -13.20 -5.72
CA THR A 101 -12.55 -13.72 -5.36
C THR A 101 -13.55 -13.37 -6.45
N LYS A 102 -14.47 -14.30 -6.75
CA LYS A 102 -15.63 -14.09 -7.63
C LYS A 102 -16.84 -14.77 -7.00
N PHE A 103 -18.00 -14.16 -7.13
CA PHE A 103 -19.26 -14.81 -6.76
C PHE A 103 -19.92 -15.33 -8.03
N ARG A 104 -20.16 -16.64 -8.11
CA ARG A 104 -20.76 -17.30 -9.28
C ARG A 104 -21.69 -18.41 -8.82
N ASP A 105 -22.88 -18.47 -9.42
CA ASP A 105 -23.85 -19.54 -9.19
C ASP A 105 -24.16 -19.76 -7.68
N GLY A 106 -24.22 -18.67 -6.90
CA GLY A 106 -24.50 -18.70 -5.46
C GLY A 106 -23.30 -19.05 -4.57
N VAL A 107 -22.11 -19.24 -5.14
CA VAL A 107 -20.90 -19.68 -4.42
C VAL A 107 -19.76 -18.69 -4.62
N SER A 108 -19.01 -18.42 -3.55
CA SER A 108 -17.75 -17.68 -3.61
C SER A 108 -16.60 -18.58 -4.07
N VAL A 109 -15.97 -18.23 -5.19
CA VAL A 109 -14.84 -18.94 -5.79
C VAL A 109 -13.58 -18.10 -5.63
N VAL A 110 -12.46 -18.74 -5.27
CA VAL A 110 -11.15 -18.11 -5.13
C VAL A 110 -10.18 -18.67 -6.16
N GLU A 111 -9.61 -17.80 -6.99
CA GLU A 111 -8.66 -18.17 -8.04
C GLU A 111 -7.31 -17.50 -7.78
N ARG A 112 -6.22 -18.29 -7.78
CA ARG A 112 -4.87 -17.74 -7.75
C ARG A 112 -4.52 -17.18 -9.12
N THR A 113 -4.03 -15.94 -9.17
CA THR A 113 -3.58 -15.27 -10.40
C THR A 113 -2.12 -14.84 -10.26
N GLU A 114 -1.34 -14.95 -11.33
CA GLU A 114 0.00 -14.38 -11.38
C GLU A 114 -0.06 -12.88 -11.65
N ALA A 115 0.66 -12.09 -10.85
CA ALA A 115 0.84 -10.68 -11.14
C ALA A 115 1.66 -10.55 -12.45
N LYS A 116 1.05 -10.00 -13.51
CA LYS A 116 1.81 -9.61 -14.70
C LYS A 116 2.87 -8.61 -14.28
N ARG A 117 4.13 -9.03 -14.17
CA ARG A 117 5.28 -8.11 -14.10
C ARG A 117 5.18 -7.23 -15.34
N LYS A 118 4.90 -5.93 -15.18
CA LYS A 118 5.12 -4.97 -16.26
C LYS A 118 6.60 -5.06 -16.60
N GLY A 119 6.90 -5.71 -17.73
CA GLY A 119 8.24 -5.78 -18.29
C GLY A 119 8.78 -4.36 -18.47
N GLY A 120 10.06 -4.18 -18.16
CA GLY A 120 10.76 -2.94 -18.46
C GLY A 120 10.55 -2.58 -19.92
N VAL A 121 10.31 -1.29 -20.17
CA VAL A 121 10.27 -0.72 -21.50
C VAL A 121 11.59 -1.08 -22.19
N SER A 122 11.56 -2.04 -23.12
CA SER A 122 12.62 -2.19 -24.10
C SER A 122 12.49 -0.99 -25.04
N SER A 123 13.37 -0.01 -24.86
CA SER A 123 13.58 1.08 -25.81
C SER A 123 14.02 0.48 -27.14
N GLY A 124 13.07 0.21 -28.03
CA GLY A 124 13.33 -0.09 -29.42
C GLY A 124 13.75 1.20 -30.11
N SER A 125 15.05 1.41 -30.23
CA SER A 125 15.62 2.44 -31.10
C SER A 125 15.28 2.09 -32.55
N SER A 126 14.34 2.83 -33.14
CA SER A 126 14.11 2.83 -34.58
C SER A 126 15.33 3.40 -35.30
N HIS A 127 16.23 2.53 -35.76
CA HIS A 127 17.26 2.90 -36.73
C HIS A 127 16.76 2.63 -38.15
N HIS A 128 16.58 3.74 -38.84
CA HIS A 128 16.40 3.89 -40.28
C HIS A 128 17.60 3.30 -41.04
N LEU A 129 17.37 2.42 -42.02
CA LEU A 129 18.23 2.34 -43.20
C LEU A 129 17.44 1.88 -44.44
N SER A 130 17.14 2.87 -45.28
CA SER A 130 16.78 2.71 -46.68
C SER A 130 18.05 2.38 -47.48
N SER A 131 18.09 1.25 -48.20
CA SER A 131 18.94 1.12 -49.41
C SER A 131 18.49 -0.01 -50.34
N ARG A 132 17.88 0.39 -51.47
CA ARG A 132 18.08 -0.13 -52.84
C ARG A 132 18.08 -1.66 -53.07
N SER A 133 16.95 -2.17 -53.57
CA SER A 133 16.94 -3.38 -54.41
C SER A 133 17.23 -3.00 -55.87
N ARG A 134 18.25 -3.66 -56.44
CA ARG A 134 18.66 -3.57 -57.84
C ARG A 134 18.01 -4.73 -58.57
N VAL A 135 17.29 -4.41 -59.64
CA VAL A 135 16.72 -5.34 -60.62
C VAL A 135 17.78 -6.33 -61.11
N ARG A 136 17.50 -7.63 -61.00
CA ARG A 136 17.66 -8.66 -62.03
C ARG A 136 16.71 -9.81 -61.75
#